data_AF-A0A1L7D423-F1
#
_entry.id   AF-A0A1L7D423-F1
#
_cell.length_a   1.000
_cell.length_b   1.000
_cell.length_c   1.000
_cell.angle_alpha   90.00
_cell.angle_beta   90.00
_cell.angle_gamma   90.00
#
_symmetry.space_group_name_H-M   'P 1'
#
loop_
_entity.id
_entity.type
_entity.pdbx_description
1 polymer ?
#
loop_
_entity_poly.entity_id
_entity_poly.type
_entity_poly.pdbx_seq_one_letter_code
_entity_poly.pdbx_strand_id
1 'polypeptide(L)'
;MEPATILETFVDPKSPAGFISYLLLFVVAISGALSNAAAKYAGLLGGAARALQRHKERAREADEQSNARRIARLEENYSRVESELDSLREKDRRSHDYSLYVAEYWRALEFWAIEEGIKLKPPPMLTYPEWERKQYPAG
;
A
#
# COMPACT_ATOMS: atom_id res chain seq x y z
N MET A 1 -37.45 62.93 43.49
CA MET A 1 -35.99 63.05 43.29
C MET A 1 -35.82 63.51 41.85
N GLU A 2 -35.24 64.69 41.63
CA GLU A 2 -35.02 65.26 40.29
C GLU A 2 -34.11 64.33 39.46
N PRO A 3 -34.39 64.09 38.17
CA PRO A 3 -33.59 63.19 37.32
C PRO A 3 -32.13 63.63 37.18
N ALA A 4 -31.85 64.93 37.36
CA ALA A 4 -30.49 65.48 37.38
C ALA A 4 -29.64 64.96 38.54
N THR A 5 -30.23 64.76 39.72
CA THR A 5 -29.52 64.33 40.93
C THR A 5 -29.08 62.86 40.86
N ILE A 6 -29.83 62.04 40.12
CA ILE A 6 -29.52 60.62 39.92
C ILE A 6 -28.27 60.50 39.04
N LEU A 7 -28.19 61.26 37.94
CA LEU A 7 -27.04 61.29 37.05
C LEU A 7 -25.76 61.79 37.73
N GLU A 8 -25.85 62.84 38.56
CA GLU A 8 -24.68 63.31 39.32
C GLU A 8 -24.16 62.25 40.30
N THR A 9 -25.04 61.49 40.95
CA THR A 9 -24.64 60.44 41.91
C THR A 9 -23.92 59.27 41.23
N PHE A 10 -24.29 58.94 39.99
CA PHE A 10 -23.65 57.88 39.20
C PHE A 10 -22.35 58.32 38.51
N VAL A 11 -22.16 59.63 38.31
CA VAL A 11 -20.97 60.21 37.66
C VAL A 11 -19.92 60.67 38.68
N ASP A 12 -20.30 60.92 39.93
CA ASP A 12 -19.35 61.29 40.98
C ASP A 12 -18.52 60.06 41.44
N PRO A 13 -17.21 60.00 41.13
CA PRO A 13 -16.36 58.85 41.44
C PRO A 13 -16.12 58.67 42.95
N LYS A 14 -16.47 59.66 43.77
CA LYS A 14 -16.36 59.59 45.23
C LYS A 14 -17.59 58.98 45.90
N SER A 15 -18.68 58.76 45.15
CA SER A 15 -19.87 58.08 45.65
C SER A 15 -19.72 56.55 45.53
N PRO A 16 -20.26 55.75 46.47
CA PRO A 16 -20.23 54.29 46.37
C PRO A 16 -20.86 53.76 45.07
N ALA A 17 -21.89 54.43 44.55
CA ALA A 17 -22.56 54.07 43.30
C ALA A 17 -21.72 54.42 42.06
N GLY A 18 -21.01 55.55 42.08
CA GLY A 18 -20.08 55.95 41.01
C GLY A 18 -18.87 55.02 40.91
N PHE A 19 -18.32 54.59 42.06
CA PHE A 19 -17.22 53.61 42.09
C PHE A 19 -17.63 52.26 41.47
N ILE A 20 -18.80 51.73 41.82
CA ILE A 20 -19.32 50.48 41.24
C ILE A 20 -19.52 50.62 39.72
N SER A 21 -20.01 51.77 39.28
CA SER A 21 -20.24 52.06 37.86
C SER A 21 -18.93 52.11 37.07
N TYR A 22 -17.90 52.72 37.64
CA TYR A 22 -16.57 52.77 37.04
C TYR A 22 -15.92 51.39 36.97
N LEU A 23 -16.09 50.58 38.02
CA LEU A 23 -15.58 49.21 38.05
C LEU A 23 -16.27 48.32 37.01
N LEU A 24 -17.58 48.48 36.82
CA LEU A 24 -18.31 47.78 35.75
C LEU A 24 -17.85 48.21 34.36
N LEU A 25 -17.66 49.50 34.12
CA LEU A 25 -17.10 50.01 32.85
C LEU A 25 -15.68 49.48 32.60
N PHE A 26 -14.86 49.40 33.63
CA PHE A 26 -13.51 48.85 33.56
C PHE A 26 -13.52 47.35 33.22
N VAL A 27 -14.42 46.57 33.84
CA VAL A 27 -14.60 45.14 33.55
C VAL A 27 -15.10 44.92 32.12
N VAL A 28 -16.04 45.74 31.63
CA VAL A 28 -16.55 45.67 30.25
C VAL A 28 -15.45 46.02 29.23
N ALA A 29 -14.66 47.06 29.50
CA ALA A 29 -13.56 47.47 28.63
C ALA A 29 -12.47 46.37 28.53
N ILE A 30 -12.11 45.75 29.65
CA ILE A 30 -11.14 44.63 29.68
C ILE A 30 -11.71 43.39 29.01
N SER A 31 -12.99 43.08 29.22
CA SER A 31 -13.67 41.93 28.61
C SER A 31 -13.75 42.04 27.08
N GLY A 32 -14.07 43.23 26.55
CA GLY A 32 -14.11 43.49 25.10
C GLY A 32 -12.74 43.40 24.43
N ALA A 33 -11.68 43.86 25.10
CA ALA A 33 -10.31 43.74 24.61
C ALA A 33 -9.81 42.28 24.61
N LEU A 34 -10.09 41.54 25.68
CA LEU A 34 -9.74 40.12 25.80
C LEU A 34 -10.51 39.24 24.81
N SER A 35 -11.80 39.51 24.58
CA SER A 35 -12.64 38.74 23.66
C SER A 35 -12.15 38.83 22.20
N ASN A 36 -11.76 40.02 21.74
CA ASN A 36 -11.21 40.20 20.39
C ASN A 36 -9.84 39.55 20.21
N ALA A 37 -8.98 39.59 21.24
CA ALA A 37 -7.70 38.89 21.22
C ALA A 37 -7.92 37.36 21.20
N ALA A 38 -8.77 36.84 22.10
CA ALA A 38 -9.08 35.42 22.18
C ALA A 38 -9.69 34.89 20.86
N ALA A 39 -10.59 35.64 20.22
CA ALA A 39 -11.17 35.27 18.93
C ALA A 39 -10.12 35.19 17.81
N LYS A 40 -9.16 36.12 17.76
CA LYS A 40 -8.06 36.09 16.79
C LYS A 40 -7.13 34.88 17.01
N TYR A 41 -6.75 34.61 18.27
CA TYR A 41 -5.92 33.46 18.61
C TYR A 41 -6.63 32.13 18.34
N ALA A 42 -7.91 32.00 18.69
CA ALA A 42 -8.73 30.82 18.39
C ALA A 42 -8.88 30.59 16.87
N GLY A 43 -9.06 31.65 16.09
CA GLY A 43 -9.12 31.58 14.63
C GLY A 43 -7.82 31.11 13.98
N LEU A 44 -6.68 31.62 14.47
CA LEU A 44 -5.34 31.22 14.02
C LEU A 44 -5.04 29.74 14.36
N LEU A 45 -5.32 29.33 15.61
CA LEU A 45 -5.13 27.94 16.04
C LEU A 45 -6.06 26.98 15.28
N GLY A 46 -7.32 27.35 15.07
CA GLY A 46 -8.27 26.57 14.28
C GLY A 46 -7.90 26.48 12.79
N GLY A 47 -7.27 27.52 12.25
CA GLY A 47 -6.70 27.52 10.89
C GLY A 47 -5.49 26.61 10.77
N ALA A 48 -4.56 26.67 11.72
CA ALA A 48 -3.38 25.82 11.78
C ALA A 48 -3.73 24.34 11.96
N ALA A 49 -4.69 24.02 12.84
CA ALA A 49 -5.19 22.65 13.02
C ALA A 49 -5.79 22.08 11.72
N ARG A 50 -6.59 22.87 11.01
CA ARG A 50 -7.17 22.47 9.70
C ARG A 50 -6.13 22.36 8.60
N ALA A 51 -5.06 23.14 8.64
CA ALA A 51 -3.95 23.01 7.69
C ALA A 51 -3.15 21.72 7.94
N LEU A 52 -2.89 21.39 9.20
CA LEU A 52 -2.21 20.14 9.61
C LEU A 52 -3.05 18.90 9.27
N GLN A 53 -4.37 18.94 9.49
CA GLN A 53 -5.27 17.85 9.10
C GLN A 53 -5.22 17.60 7.59
N ARG A 54 -5.40 18.64 6.78
CA ARG A 54 -5.33 18.53 5.31
C ARG A 54 -3.97 18.03 4.81
N HIS A 55 -2.87 18.41 5.47
CA HIS A 55 -1.55 17.88 5.13
C HIS A 55 -1.42 16.39 5.47
N LYS A 56 -1.93 15.96 6.62
CA LYS A 56 -1.94 14.53 7.02
C LYS A 56 -2.82 13.68 6.11
N GLU A 57 -3.97 14.18 5.71
CA GLU A 57 -4.87 13.51 4.76
C GLU A 57 -4.19 13.32 3.40
N ARG A 58 -3.58 14.36 2.84
CA ARG A 58 -2.82 14.26 1.58
C ARG A 58 -1.63 13.30 1.66
N ALA A 59 -0.93 13.27 2.79
CA ALA A 59 0.17 12.33 2.99
C ALA A 59 -0.34 10.87 3.02
N ARG A 60 -1.46 10.61 3.72
CA ARG A 60 -2.11 9.30 3.71
C ARG A 60 -2.58 8.88 2.32
N GLU A 61 -3.24 9.77 1.58
CA GLU A 61 -3.71 9.49 0.22
C GLU A 61 -2.54 9.19 -0.73
N ALA A 62 -1.43 9.92 -0.60
CA ALA A 62 -0.22 9.67 -1.39
C ALA A 62 0.42 8.30 -1.07
N ASP A 63 0.45 7.93 0.22
CA ASP A 63 0.95 6.62 0.66
C ASP A 63 0.03 5.47 0.21
N GLU A 64 -1.29 5.66 0.30
CA GLU A 64 -2.29 4.68 -0.18
C GLU A 64 -2.19 4.47 -1.70
N GLN A 65 -2.04 5.53 -2.49
CA GLN A 65 -1.81 5.41 -3.93
C GLN A 65 -0.48 4.74 -4.26
N SER A 66 0.58 5.03 -3.50
CA SER A 66 1.88 4.38 -3.67
C SER A 66 1.80 2.89 -3.38
N ASN A 67 1.13 2.51 -2.28
CA ASN A 67 0.90 1.12 -1.91
C ASN A 67 0.02 0.40 -2.92
N ALA A 68 -1.05 1.02 -3.42
CA ALA A 68 -1.89 0.46 -4.47
C ALA A 68 -1.08 0.17 -5.75
N ARG A 69 -0.21 1.09 -6.17
CA ARG A 69 0.71 0.88 -7.31
C ARG A 69 1.70 -0.26 -7.06
N ARG A 70 2.20 -0.41 -5.82
CA ARG A 70 3.10 -1.52 -5.46
C ARG A 70 2.38 -2.86 -5.51
N ILE A 71 1.15 -2.93 -4.98
CA ILE A 71 0.32 -4.14 -5.00
C ILE A 71 -0.01 -4.52 -6.44
N ALA A 72 -0.44 -3.57 -7.28
CA ALA A 72 -0.75 -3.82 -8.68
C ALA A 72 0.45 -4.40 -9.46
N ARG A 73 1.66 -3.88 -9.23
CA ARG A 73 2.89 -4.45 -9.84
C ARG A 73 3.20 -5.86 -9.34
N LEU A 74 2.96 -6.15 -8.06
CA LEU A 74 3.16 -7.49 -7.50
C LEU A 74 2.16 -8.48 -8.11
N GLU A 75 0.91 -8.08 -8.26
CA GLU A 75 -0.14 -8.89 -8.89
C GLU A 75 0.16 -9.15 -10.37
N GLU A 76 0.61 -8.14 -11.12
CA GLU A 76 1.08 -8.32 -12.50
C GLU A 76 2.24 -9.31 -12.57
N ASN A 77 3.26 -9.14 -11.72
CA ASN A 77 4.40 -10.06 -11.69
C ASN A 77 3.99 -11.49 -11.30
N TYR A 78 3.08 -11.64 -10.33
CA TYR A 78 2.56 -12.93 -9.93
C TYR A 78 1.86 -13.63 -11.09
N SER A 79 0.94 -12.92 -11.76
CA SER A 79 0.22 -13.47 -12.92
C SER A 79 1.16 -13.87 -14.07
N ARG A 80 2.24 -13.10 -14.29
CA ARG A 80 3.26 -13.43 -15.30
C ARG A 80 4.01 -14.70 -14.93
N VAL A 81 4.50 -14.80 -13.70
CA VAL A 81 5.22 -15.99 -13.22
C VAL A 81 4.34 -17.23 -13.27
N GLU A 82 3.07 -17.11 -12.91
CA GLU A 82 2.10 -18.21 -13.00
C GLU A 82 1.93 -18.67 -14.45
N SER A 83 1.77 -17.73 -15.39
CA SER A 83 1.67 -18.06 -16.82
C SER A 83 2.95 -18.70 -17.39
N GLU A 84 4.13 -18.25 -16.95
CA GLU A 84 5.42 -18.83 -17.34
C GLU A 84 5.58 -20.25 -16.77
N LEU A 85 5.17 -20.48 -15.53
CA LEU A 85 5.21 -21.78 -14.88
C LEU A 85 4.30 -22.78 -15.59
N ASP A 86 3.09 -22.36 -15.96
CA ASP A 86 2.16 -23.21 -16.71
C ASP A 86 2.69 -23.52 -18.12
N SER A 87 3.29 -22.54 -18.79
CA SER A 87 3.97 -22.78 -20.07
C SER A 87 5.12 -23.78 -19.95
N LEU A 88 5.90 -23.70 -18.87
CA LEU A 88 7.00 -24.64 -18.59
C LEU A 88 6.49 -26.05 -18.30
N ARG A 89 5.45 -26.18 -17.47
CA ARG A 89 4.81 -27.48 -17.19
C ARG A 89 4.27 -28.13 -18.46
N GLU A 90 3.68 -27.35 -19.35
CA GLU A 90 3.17 -27.87 -20.62
C GLU A 90 4.29 -28.25 -21.60
N LYS A 91 5.43 -27.55 -21.58
CA LYS A 91 6.63 -27.96 -22.33
C LYS A 91 7.20 -29.27 -21.78
N ASP A 92 7.27 -29.41 -20.46
CA ASP A 92 7.78 -30.61 -19.80
C ASP A 92 6.90 -31.82 -20.10
N ARG A 93 5.57 -31.67 -19.97
CA ARG A 93 4.59 -32.71 -20.35
C ARG A 93 4.79 -33.15 -21.81
N ARG A 94 4.85 -32.20 -22.76
CA ARG A 94 5.07 -32.53 -24.18
C ARG A 94 6.41 -33.22 -24.43
N SER A 95 7.47 -32.83 -23.72
CA SER A 95 8.77 -33.48 -23.81
C SER A 95 8.71 -34.92 -23.29
N HIS A 96 7.99 -35.14 -22.18
CA HIS A 96 7.76 -36.47 -21.63
C HIS A 96 6.96 -37.34 -22.60
N ASP A 97 5.84 -36.84 -23.13
CA ASP A 97 4.99 -37.54 -24.09
C ASP A 97 5.75 -37.90 -25.37
N TYR A 98 6.58 -36.98 -25.89
CA TYR A 98 7.45 -37.27 -27.03
C TYR A 98 8.48 -38.34 -26.70
N SER A 99 9.04 -38.34 -25.49
CA SER A 99 10.01 -39.36 -25.06
C SER A 99 9.38 -40.74 -25.00
N LEU A 100 8.13 -40.84 -24.51
CA LEU A 100 7.34 -42.07 -24.53
C LEU A 100 7.06 -42.53 -25.96
N TYR A 101 6.59 -41.62 -26.82
CA TYR A 101 6.35 -41.90 -28.24
C TYR A 101 7.59 -42.46 -28.94
N VAL A 102 8.76 -41.85 -28.73
CA VAL A 102 10.03 -42.33 -29.30
C VAL A 102 10.38 -43.71 -28.77
N ALA A 103 10.21 -43.97 -27.47
CA ALA A 103 10.47 -45.28 -26.88
C ALA A 103 9.54 -46.37 -27.45
N GLU A 104 8.25 -46.06 -27.62
CA GLU A 104 7.28 -46.95 -28.27
C GLU A 104 7.63 -47.22 -29.73
N TYR A 105 8.02 -46.18 -30.47
CA TYR A 105 8.45 -46.30 -31.86
C TYR A 105 9.67 -47.22 -32.00
N TRP A 106 10.70 -47.05 -31.16
CA TRP A 106 11.87 -47.93 -31.18
C TRP A 106 11.50 -49.37 -30.85
N ARG A 107 10.64 -49.58 -29.85
CA ARG A 107 10.15 -50.91 -29.49
C ARG A 107 9.37 -51.57 -30.65
N ALA A 108 8.53 -50.82 -31.35
CA ALA A 108 7.81 -51.32 -32.52
C ALA A 108 8.77 -51.70 -33.66
N LEU A 109 9.80 -50.89 -33.89
CA LEU A 109 10.83 -51.18 -34.88
C LEU A 109 11.64 -52.44 -34.55
N GLU A 110 11.98 -52.65 -33.27
CA GLU A 110 12.66 -53.86 -32.81
C GLU A 110 11.80 -55.11 -33.08
N PHE A 111 10.50 -55.07 -32.77
CA PHE A 111 9.60 -56.19 -33.06
C PHE A 111 9.48 -56.44 -34.56
N TRP A 112 9.28 -55.40 -35.36
CA TRP A 112 9.24 -55.52 -36.81
C TRP A 112 10.54 -56.14 -37.37
N ALA A 113 11.70 -55.74 -36.88
CA ALA A 113 12.97 -56.31 -37.31
C ALA A 113 13.11 -57.79 -36.94
N ILE A 114 12.61 -58.20 -35.78
CA ILE A 114 12.55 -59.61 -35.36
C ILE A 114 11.64 -60.42 -36.31
N GLU A 115 10.47 -59.88 -36.64
CA GLU A 115 9.51 -60.52 -37.57
C GLU A 115 10.10 -60.73 -38.96
N GLU A 116 10.85 -59.74 -39.47
CA GLU A 116 11.54 -59.80 -40.76
C GLU A 116 12.88 -60.57 -40.73
N GLY A 117 13.29 -61.09 -39.56
CA GLY A 117 14.56 -61.78 -39.39
C GLY A 117 15.80 -60.88 -39.55
N ILE A 118 15.63 -59.56 -39.41
CA ILE A 118 16.68 -58.56 -39.53
C ILE A 118 17.36 -58.37 -38.17
N LYS A 119 18.68 -58.54 -38.12
CA LYS A 119 19.47 -58.26 -36.91
C LYS A 119 19.87 -56.78 -36.85
N LEU A 120 19.22 -56.02 -35.98
CA LEU A 120 19.60 -54.62 -35.70
C LEU A 120 20.96 -54.56 -34.99
N LYS A 121 21.79 -53.59 -35.36
CA LYS A 121 23.00 -53.26 -34.60
C LYS A 121 22.58 -52.60 -33.28
N PRO A 122 23.33 -52.80 -32.17
CA PRO A 122 23.00 -52.15 -30.91
C PRO A 122 22.95 -50.63 -31.11
N PRO A 123 21.98 -49.94 -30.48
CA PRO A 123 21.81 -48.51 -30.65
C PRO A 123 23.08 -47.75 -30.22
N PRO A 124 23.42 -46.63 -30.88
CA PRO A 124 24.60 -45.84 -30.55
C PRO A 124 24.47 -45.07 -29.23
N MET A 125 23.35 -45.23 -28.53
CA MET A 125 23.03 -44.52 -27.29
C MET A 125 23.46 -45.35 -26.09
N LEU A 126 24.00 -44.68 -25.08
CA LEU A 126 24.33 -45.32 -23.80
C LEU A 126 23.05 -45.76 -23.10
N THR A 127 23.10 -46.88 -22.38
CA THR A 127 22.04 -47.24 -21.43
C THR A 127 21.95 -46.20 -20.32
N TYR A 128 20.80 -46.06 -19.66
CA TYR A 128 20.63 -45.07 -18.56
C TYR A 128 21.75 -45.17 -17.50
N PRO A 129 22.13 -46.36 -16.99
CA PRO A 129 23.23 -46.47 -16.01
C PRO A 129 24.61 -46.09 -16.59
N GLU A 130 24.84 -46.26 -17.88
CA GLU A 130 26.10 -45.83 -18.53
C GLU A 130 26.13 -44.32 -18.76
N TRP A 131 24.99 -43.74 -19.16
CA TRP A 131 24.85 -42.30 -19.30
C TRP A 131 24.99 -41.59 -17.94
N GLU A 132 24.32 -42.09 -16.89
CA GLU A 132 24.37 -41.53 -15.54
C GLU A 132 25.80 -41.56 -14.97
N ARG A 133 26.51 -42.70 -15.08
CA ARG A 133 27.92 -42.79 -14.66
C ARG A 133 28.85 -41.87 -15.43
N LYS A 134 28.56 -41.60 -16.71
CA LYS A 134 29.33 -40.67 -17.54
C LYS A 134 29.06 -39.21 -17.17
N GLN A 135 27.81 -38.88 -16.87
CA GLN A 135 27.38 -37.51 -16.59
C GLN A 135 27.62 -37.10 -15.13
N TYR A 136 27.51 -38.05 -14.20
CA TYR A 136 27.66 -37.89 -12.76
C TYR A 136 28.62 -38.96 -12.22
N PRO A 137 29.93 -38.86 -12.50
CA PRO A 137 30.90 -39.79 -11.96
C PRO A 137 30.89 -39.70 -10.43
N ALA A 138 30.79 -40.85 -9.75
CA ALA A 138 30.93 -40.91 -8.30
C ALA A 138 32.34 -40.41 -7.92
N GLY A 139 32.40 -39.32 -7.16
CA GLY A 139 33.63 -38.78 -6.56
C GLY A 139 34.09 -39.59 -5.36
#